data_AF-A0A9D0ZN29-F1
#
_entry.id   AF-A0A9D0ZN29-F1
#
_cell.length_a   1.000
_cell.length_b   1.000
_cell.length_c   1.000
_cell.angle_alpha   90.00
_cell.angle_beta   90.00
_cell.angle_gamma   90.00
#
_symmetry.space_group_name_H-M   'P 1'
#
loop_
_entity.id
_entity.type
_entity.pdbx_description
1 polymer ?
#
loop_
_entity_poly.entity_id
_entity_poly.type
_entity_poly.pdbx_seq_one_letter_code
_entity_poly.pdbx_strand_id
1 'polypeptide(L)'
;MSRKILSLILAALLALSVMSAALAEDAGQPLSIAEQGMFSAGGTVTEPVEGEYDPTQSWLDATRAGNTAHVGHANVLYQIPVEDNGNPIVYLHGYGQSRMGWMTTPDGREGWATIFLRNGHSAYLVDQPGRGEAGAQESMTTDGFLDVWSEDSKEYRPGDQAWYTHFRIGRVAPERYEGSQFPEGEEAQNQFFRQMTPNTGNFDQAAIAEAMGEVLAEVMERTGNKSILMTHSQGGAVGWDVPVENISAIVAIEPSGTPEVGSEQYNRLLEAGIPIVIYFGDYIDNGPEDLMSTGFWQGVRDGAVAFAEAYNADGGDCTVVNLPDEGITGNSHFMFQEMNNDVIAQHIETWLGEHGLN
;
A
#
# COMPACT_ATOMS: atom_id res chain seq x y z
N MET A 1 8.04 53.47 -31.26
CA MET A 1 6.88 52.65 -30.84
C MET A 1 5.79 53.60 -30.32
N SER A 2 4.54 53.50 -30.79
CA SER A 2 3.50 54.45 -30.35
C SER A 2 3.11 54.19 -28.89
N ARG A 3 2.72 55.23 -28.14
CA ARG A 3 2.28 55.09 -26.73
C ARG A 3 1.19 54.02 -26.55
N LYS A 4 0.33 53.82 -27.55
CA LYS A 4 -0.72 52.79 -27.54
C LYS A 4 -0.15 51.37 -27.59
N ILE A 5 0.93 51.15 -28.35
CA ILE A 5 1.59 49.83 -28.45
C ILE A 5 2.28 49.49 -27.13
N LEU A 6 2.89 50.48 -26.46
CA LEU A 6 3.55 50.28 -25.17
C LEU A 6 2.53 49.94 -24.06
N SER A 7 1.36 50.60 -24.04
CA SER A 7 0.29 50.30 -23.09
C SER A 7 -0.34 48.92 -23.30
N LEU A 8 -0.46 48.46 -24.55
CA LEU A 8 -0.97 47.11 -24.87
C LEU A 8 0.01 46.02 -24.45
N ILE A 9 1.32 46.23 -24.64
CA ILE A 9 2.35 45.30 -24.19
C ILE A 9 2.39 45.21 -22.66
N LEU A 10 2.26 46.35 -21.96
CA LEU A 10 2.26 46.37 -20.50
C LEU A 10 1.01 45.69 -19.91
N ALA A 11 -0.16 45.86 -20.52
CA ALA A 11 -1.38 45.18 -20.12
C ALA A 11 -1.32 43.67 -20.38
N ALA A 12 -0.72 43.24 -21.50
CA ALA A 12 -0.51 41.83 -21.79
C ALA A 12 0.49 41.17 -20.83
N LEU A 13 1.57 41.87 -20.45
CA LEU A 13 2.53 41.41 -19.44
C LEU A 13 1.90 41.30 -18.04
N LEU A 14 1.04 42.25 -17.65
CA LEU A 14 0.30 42.16 -16.39
C LEU A 14 -0.69 40.98 -16.40
N ALA A 15 -1.42 40.79 -17.50
CA ALA A 15 -2.35 39.66 -17.65
C ALA A 15 -1.63 38.31 -17.63
N LEU A 16 -0.44 38.20 -18.24
CA LEU A 16 0.41 37.01 -18.13
C LEU A 16 0.91 36.78 -16.70
N SER A 17 1.29 37.83 -15.95
CA SER A 17 1.73 37.68 -14.56
C SER A 17 0.61 37.25 -13.61
N VAL A 18 -0.63 37.68 -13.87
CA VAL A 18 -1.80 37.28 -13.08
C VAL A 18 -2.23 35.85 -13.41
N MET A 19 -2.16 35.43 -14.69
CA MET A 19 -2.37 34.02 -15.06
C MET A 19 -1.28 33.10 -14.51
N SER A 20 -0.02 33.55 -14.45
CA SER A 20 1.08 32.74 -13.91
C SER A 20 1.01 32.58 -12.37
N ALA A 21 0.38 33.52 -11.66
CA ALA A 21 0.12 33.40 -10.23
C ALA A 21 -1.10 32.52 -9.93
N ALA A 22 -2.15 32.58 -10.76
CA ALA A 22 -3.32 31.72 -10.64
C ALA A 22 -3.03 30.24 -10.98
N LEU A 23 -2.02 29.96 -11.81
CA LEU A 23 -1.54 28.60 -12.08
C LEU A 23 -0.62 28.05 -10.98
N ALA A 24 -0.20 28.88 -10.03
CA ALA A 24 0.65 28.48 -8.91
C ALA A 24 -0.12 28.23 -7.61
N GLU A 25 -1.42 28.55 -7.56
CA GLU A 25 -2.28 28.34 -6.38
C GLU A 25 -2.69 26.86 -6.16
N ASP A 26 -2.46 25.98 -7.13
CA ASP A 26 -2.84 24.55 -7.06
C ASP A 26 -1.64 23.61 -6.76
N ALA A 27 -0.42 24.16 -6.69
CA ALA A 27 0.72 23.42 -6.17
C ALA A 27 0.71 23.58 -4.65
N GLY A 28 0.20 22.58 -3.92
CA GLY A 28 0.17 22.58 -2.45
C GLY A 28 1.50 23.01 -1.82
N GLN A 29 1.45 23.52 -0.58
CA GLN A 29 2.63 24.05 0.13
C GLN A 29 3.82 23.07 0.04
N PRO A 30 5.08 23.55 -0.09
CA PRO A 30 6.24 22.68 -0.12
C PRO A 30 6.28 21.74 1.10
N LEU A 31 6.49 20.44 0.87
CA LEU A 31 6.70 19.47 1.94
C LEU A 31 8.17 19.52 2.40
N SER A 32 8.39 19.78 3.69
CA SER A 32 9.73 19.82 4.28
C SER A 32 10.03 18.50 4.97
N ILE A 33 11.06 17.80 4.49
CA ILE A 33 11.49 16.49 4.98
C ILE A 33 12.72 16.67 5.88
N ALA A 34 12.62 16.21 7.12
CA ALA A 34 13.72 16.21 8.08
C ALA A 34 14.74 15.11 7.74
N GLU A 35 14.25 13.92 7.40
CA GLU A 35 15.06 12.76 7.03
C GLU A 35 14.34 11.91 6.00
N GLN A 36 15.08 11.33 5.06
CA GLN A 36 14.57 10.31 4.16
C GLN A 36 15.68 9.35 3.76
N GLY A 37 15.31 8.10 3.48
CA GLY A 37 16.27 7.09 3.07
C GLY A 37 15.60 5.78 2.77
N MET A 38 16.43 4.74 2.71
CA MET A 38 15.99 3.37 2.50
C MET A 38 16.77 2.43 3.42
N PHE A 39 16.14 1.33 3.80
CA PHE A 39 16.79 0.21 4.49
C PHE A 39 16.12 -1.11 4.10
N SER A 40 16.78 -2.23 4.42
CA SER A 40 16.20 -3.57 4.33
C SER A 40 16.11 -4.17 5.74
N ALA A 41 15.08 -4.98 5.99
CA ALA A 41 14.85 -5.61 7.28
C ALA A 41 14.41 -7.07 7.11
N GLY A 42 14.75 -7.91 8.08
CA GLY A 42 14.55 -9.37 8.01
C GLY A 42 15.41 -10.04 6.92
N GLY A 43 14.98 -11.22 6.49
CA GLY A 43 15.69 -12.04 5.50
C GLY A 43 16.86 -12.84 6.07
N THR A 44 17.53 -13.57 5.19
CA THR A 44 18.61 -14.48 5.53
C THR A 44 19.82 -14.31 4.60
N VAL A 45 20.92 -14.94 4.98
CA VAL A 45 22.08 -15.15 4.11
C VAL A 45 22.15 -16.63 3.79
N THR A 46 22.21 -16.98 2.50
CA THR A 46 22.31 -18.38 2.08
C THR A 46 23.61 -19.00 2.59
N GLU A 47 23.62 -20.32 2.74
CA GLU A 47 24.87 -21.06 2.82
C GLU A 47 25.73 -20.79 1.56
N PRO A 48 27.07 -20.82 1.69
CA PRO A 48 27.94 -20.63 0.54
C PRO A 48 27.75 -21.77 -0.46
N VAL A 49 27.79 -21.44 -1.75
CA VAL A 49 27.83 -22.46 -2.80
C VAL A 49 29.06 -23.35 -2.59
N GLU A 50 28.89 -24.67 -2.70
CA GLU A 50 29.96 -25.64 -2.45
C GLU A 50 31.24 -25.30 -3.24
N GLY A 51 32.38 -25.21 -2.52
CA GLY A 51 33.69 -24.88 -3.06
C GLY A 51 34.34 -23.67 -2.39
N GLU A 52 35.54 -23.29 -2.84
CA GLU A 52 36.30 -22.14 -2.34
C GLU A 52 36.20 -20.96 -3.30
N TYR A 53 36.04 -19.75 -2.75
CA TYR A 53 35.98 -18.51 -3.54
C TYR A 53 37.35 -18.16 -4.15
N ASP A 54 37.41 -18.05 -5.48
CA ASP A 54 38.60 -17.54 -6.19
C ASP A 54 38.43 -16.05 -6.54
N PRO A 55 39.11 -15.13 -5.83
CA PRO A 55 39.01 -13.69 -6.09
C PRO A 55 39.57 -13.28 -7.46
N THR A 56 40.33 -14.14 -8.15
CA THR A 56 40.90 -13.84 -9.47
C THR A 56 39.92 -14.07 -10.61
N GLN A 57 38.90 -14.92 -10.40
CA GLN A 57 37.80 -15.14 -11.35
C GLN A 57 36.61 -14.24 -11.03
N SER A 58 36.29 -14.04 -9.74
CA SER A 58 35.23 -13.14 -9.29
C SER A 58 33.92 -13.36 -10.06
N TRP A 59 33.34 -12.32 -10.68
CA TRP A 59 32.06 -12.40 -11.39
C TRP A 59 32.05 -13.32 -12.63
N LEU A 60 33.23 -13.76 -13.10
CA LEU A 60 33.42 -14.64 -14.25
C LEU A 60 33.25 -16.13 -13.90
N ASP A 61 33.36 -16.51 -12.62
CA ASP A 61 33.11 -17.88 -12.20
C ASP A 61 31.59 -18.17 -12.19
N ALA A 62 31.14 -18.91 -13.20
CA ALA A 62 29.74 -19.29 -13.35
C ALA A 62 29.26 -20.30 -12.30
N THR A 63 30.17 -21.01 -11.61
CA THR A 63 29.81 -21.95 -10.53
C THR A 63 29.46 -21.22 -9.24
N ARG A 64 30.00 -20.00 -9.06
CA ARG A 64 29.81 -19.16 -7.87
C ARG A 64 30.30 -19.81 -6.57
N ALA A 65 31.25 -20.75 -6.62
CA ALA A 65 31.82 -21.39 -5.44
C ALA A 65 32.19 -20.39 -4.33
N GLY A 66 31.84 -20.72 -3.08
CA GLY A 66 32.10 -19.92 -1.90
C GLY A 66 31.27 -18.62 -1.78
N ASN A 67 30.43 -18.27 -2.75
CA ASN A 67 29.57 -17.08 -2.66
C ASN A 67 28.29 -17.36 -1.88
N THR A 68 27.75 -16.32 -1.25
CA THR A 68 26.45 -16.29 -0.58
C THR A 68 25.53 -15.26 -1.23
N ALA A 69 24.23 -15.31 -0.91
CA ALA A 69 23.25 -14.30 -1.29
C ALA A 69 22.47 -13.80 -0.05
N HIS A 70 22.11 -12.52 -0.03
CA HIS A 70 21.21 -11.94 0.97
C HIS A 70 19.80 -11.87 0.36
N VAL A 71 18.83 -12.54 0.95
CA VAL A 71 17.54 -12.87 0.33
C VAL A 71 16.40 -12.79 1.35
N GLY A 72 15.16 -12.72 0.88
CA GLY A 72 13.98 -12.81 1.75
C GLY A 72 13.75 -11.61 2.68
N HIS A 73 14.46 -10.50 2.46
CA HIS A 73 14.30 -9.27 3.24
C HIS A 73 13.14 -8.42 2.68
N ALA A 74 12.53 -7.61 3.55
CA ALA A 74 11.71 -6.48 3.13
C ALA A 74 12.62 -5.31 2.71
N ASN A 75 12.12 -4.42 1.85
CA ASN A 75 12.77 -3.15 1.53
C ASN A 75 11.85 -1.98 1.88
N VAL A 76 12.39 -0.96 2.53
CA VAL A 76 11.61 0.17 3.04
C VAL A 76 12.16 1.46 2.48
N LEU A 77 11.29 2.28 1.87
CA LEU A 77 11.53 3.70 1.65
C LEU A 77 10.88 4.46 2.80
N TYR A 78 11.60 5.38 3.45
CA TYR A 78 11.01 6.19 4.50
C TYR A 78 11.23 7.68 4.31
N GLN A 79 10.29 8.46 4.85
CA GLN A 79 10.35 9.91 4.94
C GLN A 79 9.80 10.36 6.29
N ILE A 80 10.52 11.27 6.94
CA ILE A 80 10.16 11.88 8.23
C ILE A 80 9.94 13.38 7.97
N PRO A 81 8.74 13.92 8.19
CA PRO A 81 8.48 15.34 8.00
C PRO A 81 9.14 16.17 9.11
N VAL A 82 9.38 17.47 8.85
CA VAL A 82 9.86 18.39 9.89
C VAL A 82 8.86 18.55 11.03
N GLU A 83 7.57 18.55 10.70
CA GLU A 83 6.46 18.64 11.66
C GLU A 83 5.94 17.23 11.99
N ASP A 84 6.83 16.33 12.43
CA ASP A 84 6.47 14.95 12.81
C ASP A 84 5.59 14.92 14.08
N ASN A 85 4.46 14.20 14.02
CA ASN A 85 3.50 14.07 15.12
C ASN A 85 3.80 12.89 16.05
N GLY A 86 4.86 12.10 15.76
CA GLY A 86 5.27 10.96 16.56
C GLY A 86 4.45 9.68 16.34
N ASN A 87 3.59 9.64 15.31
CA ASN A 87 2.77 8.48 14.96
C ASN A 87 3.16 7.95 13.57
N PRO A 88 4.31 7.28 13.41
CA PRO A 88 4.74 6.77 12.10
C PRO A 88 3.73 5.77 11.52
N ILE A 89 3.54 5.79 10.20
CA ILE A 89 2.71 4.82 9.47
C ILE A 89 3.63 3.89 8.67
N VAL A 90 3.48 2.59 8.90
CA VAL A 90 4.10 1.52 8.11
C VAL A 90 3.05 0.98 7.13
N TYR A 91 3.35 1.06 5.84
CA TYR A 91 2.44 0.69 4.75
C TYR A 91 2.82 -0.66 4.15
N LEU A 92 1.86 -1.60 4.14
CA LEU A 92 2.01 -2.92 3.55
C LEU A 92 0.98 -3.14 2.44
N HIS A 93 1.47 -3.24 1.20
CA HIS A 93 0.65 -3.40 0.00
C HIS A 93 0.03 -4.82 -0.12
N GLY A 94 -0.92 -4.96 -1.04
CA GLY A 94 -1.55 -6.25 -1.39
C GLY A 94 -0.82 -7.08 -2.45
N TYR A 95 -1.51 -8.09 -2.99
CA TYR A 95 -1.01 -8.92 -4.09
C TYR A 95 -0.81 -8.10 -5.36
N GLY A 96 0.23 -8.43 -6.13
CA GLY A 96 0.50 -7.80 -7.42
C GLY A 96 0.89 -6.33 -7.35
N GLN A 97 1.04 -5.76 -6.15
CA GLN A 97 1.41 -4.36 -5.91
C GLN A 97 2.81 -4.25 -5.31
N SER A 98 3.32 -3.02 -5.22
CA SER A 98 4.50 -2.66 -4.44
C SER A 98 4.16 -1.43 -3.60
N ARG A 99 5.15 -0.85 -2.93
CA ARG A 99 5.00 0.44 -2.23
C ARG A 99 4.44 1.55 -3.11
N MET A 100 4.59 1.43 -4.43
CA MET A 100 4.04 2.36 -5.43
C MET A 100 2.55 2.60 -5.25
N GLY A 101 1.80 1.59 -4.76
CA GLY A 101 0.37 1.71 -4.51
C GLY A 101 0.01 2.93 -3.64
N TRP A 102 0.83 3.21 -2.64
CA TRP A 102 0.61 4.28 -1.66
C TRP A 102 1.18 5.64 -2.07
N MET A 103 1.99 5.66 -3.14
CA MET A 103 2.64 6.85 -3.68
C MET A 103 1.70 7.54 -4.68
N THR A 104 2.24 8.32 -5.63
CA THR A 104 1.46 9.03 -6.65
C THR A 104 0.38 8.16 -7.29
N THR A 105 -0.84 8.69 -7.39
CA THR A 105 -1.98 7.98 -7.99
C THR A 105 -1.76 7.77 -9.50
N PRO A 106 -2.48 6.84 -10.15
CA PRO A 106 -2.34 6.58 -11.58
C PRO A 106 -2.54 7.80 -12.49
N ASP A 107 -3.33 8.79 -12.03
CA ASP A 107 -3.57 10.06 -12.73
C ASP A 107 -2.66 11.22 -12.27
N GLY A 108 -1.67 10.95 -11.42
CA GLY A 108 -0.63 11.92 -11.05
C GLY A 108 -0.93 12.78 -9.81
N ARG A 109 -2.01 12.51 -9.07
CA ARG A 109 -2.31 13.19 -7.81
C ARG A 109 -1.46 12.64 -6.66
N GLU A 110 -1.48 13.33 -5.53
CA GLU A 110 -0.87 12.84 -4.30
C GLU A 110 -1.56 11.57 -3.83
N GLY A 111 -0.77 10.56 -3.51
CA GLY A 111 -1.25 9.38 -2.79
C GLY A 111 -1.17 9.55 -1.29
N TRP A 112 -1.67 8.55 -0.59
CA TRP A 112 -1.76 8.55 0.87
C TRP A 112 -0.42 8.77 1.56
N ALA A 113 0.69 8.23 1.06
CA ALA A 113 2.00 8.51 1.68
C ALA A 113 2.31 10.00 1.75
N THR A 114 2.02 10.76 0.70
CA THR A 114 2.22 12.22 0.70
C THR A 114 1.17 12.94 1.54
N ILE A 115 -0.10 12.52 1.47
CA ILE A 115 -1.18 13.14 2.24
C ILE A 115 -0.93 13.00 3.75
N PHE A 116 -0.62 11.80 4.24
CA PHE A 116 -0.32 11.56 5.65
C PHE A 116 1.01 12.22 6.07
N LEU A 117 2.03 12.28 5.21
CA LEU A 117 3.25 13.06 5.48
C LEU A 117 2.96 14.54 5.72
N ARG A 118 2.00 15.12 4.97
CA ARG A 118 1.56 16.51 5.17
C ARG A 118 0.83 16.72 6.50
N ASN A 119 0.22 15.66 7.03
CA ASN A 119 -0.44 15.66 8.34
C ASN A 119 0.52 15.36 9.50
N GLY A 120 1.82 15.20 9.23
CA GLY A 120 2.84 15.00 10.25
C GLY A 120 3.18 13.53 10.51
N HIS A 121 2.59 12.58 9.78
CA HIS A 121 2.94 11.17 9.93
C HIS A 121 4.19 10.82 9.14
N SER A 122 5.25 10.39 9.82
CA SER A 122 6.37 9.71 9.15
C SER A 122 5.90 8.50 8.34
N ALA A 123 6.33 8.37 7.09
CA ALA A 123 5.90 7.31 6.18
C ALA A 123 6.99 6.26 5.99
N TYR A 124 6.64 4.98 6.17
CA TYR A 124 7.51 3.82 5.96
C TYR A 124 6.86 2.87 4.95
N LEU A 125 7.27 3.01 3.71
CA LEU A 125 6.72 2.37 2.53
C LEU A 125 7.43 1.05 2.23
N VAL A 126 6.77 -0.07 2.50
CA VAL A 126 7.38 -1.40 2.43
C VAL A 126 7.10 -2.08 1.08
N ASP A 127 8.14 -2.59 0.44
CA ASP A 127 8.05 -3.71 -0.48
C ASP A 127 8.30 -5.00 0.33
N GLN A 128 7.31 -5.89 0.37
CA GLN A 128 7.41 -7.15 1.12
C GLN A 128 8.44 -8.10 0.48
N PRO A 129 9.01 -9.08 1.22
CA PRO A 129 9.88 -10.11 0.65
C PRO A 129 9.32 -10.72 -0.64
N GLY A 130 10.14 -10.73 -1.69
CA GLY A 130 9.79 -11.28 -3.00
C GLY A 130 8.98 -10.34 -3.89
N ARG A 131 8.98 -9.03 -3.63
CA ARG A 131 8.23 -8.02 -4.40
C ARG A 131 9.04 -6.75 -4.63
N GLY A 132 8.87 -6.09 -5.78
CA GLY A 132 9.46 -4.77 -6.04
C GLY A 132 10.98 -4.77 -5.82
N GLU A 133 11.48 -3.81 -5.04
CA GLU A 133 12.91 -3.74 -4.70
C GLU A 133 13.35 -4.82 -3.68
N ALA A 134 12.40 -5.52 -3.05
CA ALA A 134 12.64 -6.68 -2.19
C ALA A 134 12.62 -8.00 -2.99
N GLY A 135 13.00 -7.96 -4.27
CA GLY A 135 12.88 -9.10 -5.19
C GLY A 135 13.91 -10.23 -5.00
N ALA A 136 14.91 -10.08 -4.13
CA ALA A 136 15.97 -11.07 -3.95
C ALA A 136 15.48 -12.33 -3.21
N GLN A 137 15.52 -13.48 -3.87
CA GLN A 137 15.00 -14.77 -3.39
C GLN A 137 15.96 -15.91 -3.74
N GLU A 138 15.96 -16.99 -2.94
CA GLU A 138 16.78 -18.19 -3.21
C GLU A 138 16.35 -18.95 -4.47
N SER A 139 15.05 -18.88 -4.77
CA SER A 139 14.47 -19.51 -5.95
C SER A 139 13.39 -18.60 -6.54
N MET A 140 13.27 -18.66 -7.87
CA MET A 140 12.18 -17.97 -8.55
C MET A 140 10.86 -18.66 -8.24
N THR A 141 9.78 -17.88 -8.16
CA THR A 141 8.43 -18.45 -8.01
C THR A 141 8.14 -19.45 -9.13
N THR A 142 7.55 -20.56 -8.74
CA THR A 142 6.87 -21.52 -9.64
C THR A 142 5.38 -21.56 -9.35
N ASP A 143 4.89 -20.65 -8.49
CA ASP A 143 3.45 -20.51 -8.30
C ASP A 143 2.84 -20.18 -9.67
N GLY A 144 1.72 -20.82 -9.99
CA GLY A 144 1.02 -20.65 -11.28
C GLY A 144 -0.16 -19.67 -11.16
N PHE A 145 -0.20 -18.88 -10.08
CA PHE A 145 -1.31 -18.01 -9.72
C PHE A 145 -1.26 -16.72 -10.55
N LEU A 146 -2.01 -16.73 -11.65
CA LEU A 146 -2.43 -15.63 -12.53
C LEU A 146 -1.38 -14.65 -13.14
N ASP A 147 -0.34 -14.18 -12.43
CA ASP A 147 0.64 -13.17 -12.92
C ASP A 147 2.10 -13.64 -12.96
N VAL A 148 2.26 -14.93 -13.18
CA VAL A 148 3.51 -15.64 -12.95
C VAL A 148 3.87 -16.49 -14.13
N TRP A 149 5.13 -16.86 -14.13
CA TRP A 149 5.69 -17.72 -15.14
C TRP A 149 5.08 -19.14 -15.06
N SER A 150 5.07 -19.90 -16.16
CA SER A 150 4.60 -21.30 -16.23
C SER A 150 5.24 -22.22 -15.16
N GLU A 151 4.79 -23.47 -14.99
CA GLU A 151 5.40 -24.44 -14.05
C GLU A 151 6.93 -24.59 -14.19
N ASP A 152 7.49 -24.28 -15.37
CA ASP A 152 8.93 -24.25 -15.63
C ASP A 152 9.54 -22.83 -15.65
N SER A 153 8.78 -21.86 -15.16
CA SER A 153 9.02 -20.41 -15.05
C SER A 153 9.43 -19.70 -16.35
N LYS A 154 8.91 -20.13 -17.51
CA LYS A 154 9.30 -19.58 -18.82
C LYS A 154 8.28 -18.66 -19.50
N GLU A 155 6.98 -18.81 -19.23
CA GLU A 155 5.95 -18.02 -19.91
C GLU A 155 5.15 -17.13 -18.97
N TYR A 156 5.21 -15.81 -19.16
CA TYR A 156 4.40 -14.84 -18.41
C TYR A 156 2.92 -14.96 -18.77
N ARG A 157 2.06 -15.01 -17.74
CA ARG A 157 0.60 -14.99 -17.86
C ARG A 157 0.08 -13.58 -17.53
N PRO A 158 -0.48 -12.83 -18.49
CA PRO A 158 -1.04 -11.51 -18.20
C PRO A 158 -2.38 -11.60 -17.45
N GLY A 159 -2.51 -10.87 -16.33
CA GLY A 159 -3.72 -10.88 -15.49
C GLY A 159 -4.54 -9.59 -15.44
N ASP A 160 -4.15 -8.51 -16.16
CA ASP A 160 -4.78 -7.18 -16.08
C ASP A 160 -6.31 -7.22 -16.01
N GLN A 161 -6.97 -7.94 -16.93
CA GLN A 161 -8.43 -8.03 -16.98
C GLN A 161 -9.03 -8.87 -15.85
N ALA A 162 -8.35 -9.93 -15.40
CA ALA A 162 -8.82 -10.73 -14.28
C ALA A 162 -8.85 -9.89 -13.00
N TRP A 163 -7.79 -9.10 -12.80
CA TRP A 163 -7.66 -8.20 -11.66
C TRP A 163 -8.60 -7.01 -11.73
N TYR A 164 -8.77 -6.40 -12.89
CA TYR A 164 -9.67 -5.26 -13.07
C TYR A 164 -11.10 -5.54 -12.58
N THR A 165 -11.63 -6.72 -12.90
CA THR A 165 -12.95 -7.18 -12.43
C THR A 165 -12.94 -7.52 -10.94
N HIS A 166 -11.86 -8.14 -10.45
CA HIS A 166 -11.72 -8.47 -9.03
C HIS A 166 -11.63 -7.22 -8.16
N PHE A 167 -10.93 -6.18 -8.61
CA PHE A 167 -10.73 -4.92 -7.90
C PHE A 167 -11.95 -4.00 -7.92
N ARG A 168 -13.05 -4.43 -8.56
CA ARG A 168 -14.29 -3.67 -8.67
C ARG A 168 -14.11 -2.29 -9.32
N ILE A 169 -13.20 -2.17 -10.28
CA ILE A 169 -13.04 -0.94 -11.08
C ILE A 169 -14.13 -0.90 -12.17
N GLY A 170 -14.37 -2.04 -12.81
CA GLY A 170 -15.46 -2.25 -13.75
C GLY A 170 -15.53 -3.70 -14.23
N ARG A 171 -16.50 -4.02 -15.11
CA ARG A 171 -16.64 -5.40 -15.63
C ARG A 171 -15.50 -5.78 -16.55
N VAL A 172 -15.19 -4.91 -17.52
CA VAL A 172 -14.17 -5.11 -18.55
C VAL A 172 -13.46 -3.78 -18.78
N ALA A 173 -12.13 -3.76 -18.77
CA ALA A 173 -11.39 -2.55 -19.05
C ALA A 173 -11.58 -2.14 -20.53
N PRO A 174 -11.78 -0.85 -20.85
CA PRO A 174 -11.63 0.33 -19.99
C PRO A 174 -12.94 0.82 -19.33
N GLU A 175 -14.02 0.05 -19.39
CA GLU A 175 -15.29 0.47 -18.80
C GLU A 175 -15.21 0.45 -17.27
N ARG A 176 -15.66 1.53 -16.64
CA ARG A 176 -15.75 1.67 -15.18
C ARG A 176 -17.20 1.50 -14.73
N TYR A 177 -17.41 1.16 -13.47
CA TYR A 177 -18.77 1.20 -12.90
C TYR A 177 -19.34 2.63 -12.89
N GLU A 178 -20.66 2.73 -12.92
CA GLU A 178 -21.34 4.02 -12.82
C GLU A 178 -21.01 4.69 -11.49
N GLY A 179 -20.64 5.97 -11.55
CA GLY A 179 -20.22 6.74 -10.37
C GLY A 179 -18.81 6.45 -9.86
N SER A 180 -18.00 5.67 -10.58
CA SER A 180 -16.68 5.24 -10.12
C SER A 180 -15.74 6.41 -9.82
N GLN A 181 -15.04 6.31 -8.70
CA GLN A 181 -13.96 7.20 -8.28
C GLN A 181 -12.60 6.77 -8.86
N PHE A 182 -12.52 5.65 -9.57
CA PHE A 182 -11.29 5.28 -10.26
C PHE A 182 -10.94 6.34 -11.32
N PRO A 183 -9.68 6.82 -11.39
CA PRO A 183 -9.33 7.94 -12.25
C PRO A 183 -9.69 7.72 -13.72
N GLU A 184 -10.18 8.77 -14.38
CA GLU A 184 -10.66 8.67 -15.76
C GLU A 184 -9.51 8.69 -16.78
N GLY A 185 -9.71 8.02 -17.91
CA GLY A 185 -8.86 8.15 -19.10
C GLY A 185 -7.87 7.00 -19.30
N GLU A 186 -7.50 6.80 -20.57
CA GLU A 186 -6.63 5.70 -21.00
C GLU A 186 -5.24 5.78 -20.36
N GLU A 187 -4.72 6.98 -20.11
CA GLU A 187 -3.40 7.15 -19.49
C GLU A 187 -3.41 6.70 -18.02
N ALA A 188 -4.41 7.11 -17.23
CA ALA A 188 -4.50 6.69 -15.83
C ALA A 188 -4.67 5.17 -15.71
N GLN A 189 -5.51 4.57 -16.55
CA GLN A 189 -5.63 3.13 -16.64
C GLN A 189 -4.31 2.46 -17.05
N ASN A 190 -3.57 3.05 -17.99
CA ASN A 190 -2.27 2.52 -18.40
C ASN A 190 -1.26 2.57 -17.25
N GLN A 191 -1.21 3.66 -16.49
CA GLN A 191 -0.36 3.79 -15.30
C GLN A 191 -0.76 2.79 -14.20
N PHE A 192 -2.06 2.59 -13.98
CA PHE A 192 -2.55 1.62 -13.00
C PHE A 192 -2.06 0.19 -13.30
N PHE A 193 -2.14 -0.28 -14.55
CA PHE A 193 -1.63 -1.60 -14.88
C PHE A 193 -0.10 -1.69 -14.82
N ARG A 194 0.63 -0.59 -15.08
CA ARG A 194 2.10 -0.55 -14.97
C ARG A 194 2.62 -0.60 -13.54
N GLN A 195 1.80 -0.30 -12.55
CA GLN A 195 2.20 -0.40 -11.15
C GLN A 195 2.14 -1.85 -10.64
N MET A 196 1.50 -2.76 -11.40
CA MET A 196 1.46 -4.16 -11.03
C MET A 196 2.83 -4.81 -11.20
N THR A 197 3.27 -5.57 -10.20
CA THR A 197 4.57 -6.25 -10.20
C THR A 197 4.43 -7.70 -9.74
N PRO A 198 5.14 -8.66 -10.38
CA PRO A 198 5.05 -10.07 -10.02
C PRO A 198 5.72 -10.36 -8.67
N ASN A 199 5.38 -11.51 -8.11
CA ASN A 199 6.21 -12.18 -7.12
C ASN A 199 7.50 -12.70 -7.76
N THR A 200 8.64 -12.46 -7.13
CA THR A 200 9.91 -13.09 -7.53
C THR A 200 10.16 -14.42 -6.82
N GLY A 201 9.50 -14.67 -5.68
CA GLY A 201 9.51 -15.94 -4.95
C GLY A 201 8.08 -16.34 -4.53
N ASN A 202 7.90 -17.59 -4.07
CA ASN A 202 6.58 -18.03 -3.62
C ASN A 202 6.09 -17.18 -2.44
N PHE A 203 4.78 -16.90 -2.39
CA PHE A 203 4.20 -16.18 -1.26
C PHE A 203 4.28 -17.00 0.03
N ASP A 204 4.97 -16.46 1.04
CA ASP A 204 5.09 -17.02 2.38
C ASP A 204 4.63 -15.98 3.41
N GLN A 205 3.39 -16.13 3.87
CA GLN A 205 2.77 -15.19 4.81
C GLN A 205 3.55 -15.06 6.11
N ALA A 206 4.06 -16.18 6.65
CA ALA A 206 4.77 -16.18 7.92
C ALA A 206 6.13 -15.47 7.80
N ALA A 207 6.88 -15.76 6.75
CA ALA A 207 8.17 -15.09 6.49
C ALA A 207 7.99 -13.58 6.25
N ILE A 208 6.91 -13.18 5.57
CA ILE A 208 6.61 -11.76 5.38
C ILE A 208 6.23 -11.11 6.71
N ALA A 209 5.40 -11.75 7.54
CA ALA A 209 5.01 -11.22 8.85
C ALA A 209 6.22 -11.07 9.80
N GLU A 210 7.17 -12.00 9.76
CA GLU A 210 8.45 -11.90 10.47
C GLU A 210 9.27 -10.69 9.98
N ALA A 211 9.45 -10.53 8.68
CA ALA A 211 10.15 -9.37 8.11
C ALA A 211 9.46 -8.04 8.47
N MET A 212 8.13 -8.01 8.51
CA MET A 212 7.36 -6.83 8.97
C MET A 212 7.55 -6.54 10.46
N GLY A 213 7.72 -7.57 11.30
CA GLY A 213 8.12 -7.40 12.70
C GLY A 213 9.46 -6.68 12.84
N GLU A 214 10.45 -7.08 12.02
CA GLU A 214 11.76 -6.42 11.97
C GLU A 214 11.67 -4.99 11.42
N VAL A 215 10.82 -4.73 10.42
CA VAL A 215 10.54 -3.36 9.96
C VAL A 215 10.00 -2.51 11.11
N LEU A 216 8.99 -2.98 11.83
CA LEU A 216 8.39 -2.23 12.94
C LEU A 216 9.39 -2.00 14.09
N ALA A 217 10.29 -2.96 14.35
CA ALA A 217 11.36 -2.80 15.33
C ALA A 217 12.36 -1.71 14.91
N GLU A 218 12.76 -1.68 13.63
CA GLU A 218 13.64 -0.64 13.08
C GLU A 218 12.96 0.75 13.13
N VAL A 219 11.65 0.84 12.85
CA VAL A 219 10.90 2.10 13.00
C VAL A 219 10.90 2.57 14.46
N MET A 220 10.67 1.65 15.40
CA MET A 220 10.72 1.95 16.83
C MET A 220 12.11 2.40 17.28
N GLU A 221 13.19 1.78 16.79
CA GLU A 221 14.57 2.21 17.09
C GLU A 221 14.86 3.61 16.56
N ARG A 222 14.40 3.91 15.34
CA ARG A 222 14.64 5.20 14.67
C ARG A 222 13.85 6.36 15.29
N THR A 223 12.58 6.12 15.58
CA THR A 223 11.62 7.17 15.97
C THR A 223 11.38 7.24 17.47
N GLY A 224 11.63 6.14 18.19
CA GLY A 224 11.21 5.96 19.58
C GLY A 224 9.70 5.72 19.74
N ASN A 225 8.96 5.56 18.64
CA ASN A 225 7.51 5.44 18.64
C ASN A 225 7.02 4.12 18.02
N LYS A 226 5.90 3.62 18.56
CA LYS A 226 5.14 2.55 17.90
C LYS A 226 4.50 3.08 16.62
N SER A 227 4.23 2.18 15.68
CA SER A 227 3.69 2.54 14.37
C SER A 227 2.24 2.15 14.19
N ILE A 228 1.52 2.96 13.40
CA ILE A 228 0.27 2.57 12.79
C ILE A 228 0.61 1.60 11.65
N LEU A 229 0.02 0.41 11.65
CA LEU A 229 0.18 -0.55 10.56
C LEU A 229 -0.98 -0.38 9.57
N MET A 230 -0.70 0.20 8.41
CA MET A 230 -1.65 0.37 7.32
C MET A 230 -1.48 -0.75 6.29
N THR A 231 -2.52 -1.55 6.08
CA THR A 231 -2.47 -2.73 5.21
C THR A 231 -3.53 -2.69 4.13
N HIS A 232 -3.29 -3.41 3.03
CA HIS A 232 -4.28 -3.57 1.95
C HIS A 232 -4.39 -5.02 1.49
N SER A 233 -5.61 -5.54 1.32
CA SER A 233 -5.85 -6.80 0.62
C SER A 233 -5.07 -7.98 1.25
N GLN A 234 -4.27 -8.71 0.45
CA GLN A 234 -3.35 -9.76 0.93
C GLN A 234 -2.41 -9.26 2.05
N GLY A 235 -2.00 -7.99 2.03
CA GLY A 235 -1.21 -7.38 3.09
C GLY A 235 -1.97 -7.32 4.41
N GLY A 236 -3.31 -7.28 4.39
CA GLY A 236 -4.13 -7.39 5.59
C GLY A 236 -4.03 -8.76 6.25
N ALA A 237 -4.07 -9.84 5.46
CA ALA A 237 -3.89 -11.21 5.97
C ALA A 237 -2.52 -11.38 6.65
N VAL A 238 -1.46 -10.84 6.03
CA VAL A 238 -0.12 -10.76 6.63
C VAL A 238 -0.14 -9.91 7.91
N GLY A 239 -0.80 -8.75 7.87
CA GLY A 239 -0.88 -7.78 8.96
C GLY A 239 -1.37 -8.38 10.28
N TRP A 240 -2.31 -9.33 10.21
CA TRP A 240 -2.81 -10.04 11.38
C TRP A 240 -1.78 -10.94 12.06
N ASP A 241 -0.77 -11.40 11.31
CA ASP A 241 0.31 -12.27 11.80
C ASP A 241 1.54 -11.48 12.28
N VAL A 242 1.64 -10.19 11.97
CA VAL A 242 2.75 -9.34 12.43
C VAL A 242 2.80 -9.23 13.97
N PRO A 243 4.00 -9.32 14.59
CA PRO A 243 4.15 -9.09 16.03
C PRO A 243 3.64 -7.70 16.48
N VAL A 244 2.89 -7.68 17.59
CA VAL A 244 2.08 -6.51 18.02
C VAL A 244 2.84 -5.52 18.90
N GLU A 245 4.06 -5.86 19.34
CA GLU A 245 4.83 -5.12 20.35
C GLU A 245 5.04 -3.66 19.94
N ASN A 246 5.27 -3.43 18.65
CA ASN A 246 5.58 -2.12 18.06
C ASN A 246 4.42 -1.52 17.26
N ILE A 247 3.20 -2.06 17.40
CA ILE A 247 1.99 -1.54 16.75
C ILE A 247 1.21 -0.64 17.73
N SER A 248 0.77 0.53 17.25
CA SER A 248 -0.13 1.44 17.99
C SER A 248 -1.59 1.30 17.55
N ALA A 249 -1.84 1.06 16.26
CA ALA A 249 -3.16 0.79 15.69
C ALA A 249 -3.03 0.06 14.34
N ILE A 250 -4.11 -0.56 13.88
CA ILE A 250 -4.20 -1.16 12.55
C ILE A 250 -5.27 -0.47 11.71
N VAL A 251 -4.89 0.00 10.52
CA VAL A 251 -5.80 0.48 9.49
C VAL A 251 -5.78 -0.53 8.34
N ALA A 252 -6.83 -1.33 8.21
CA ALA A 252 -6.92 -2.40 7.21
C ALA A 252 -7.87 -2.00 6.08
N ILE A 253 -7.33 -1.86 4.86
CA ILE A 253 -8.10 -1.53 3.67
C ILE A 253 -8.45 -2.82 2.94
N GLU A 254 -9.73 -3.19 2.95
CA GLU A 254 -10.27 -4.40 2.32
C GLU A 254 -9.36 -5.63 2.51
N PRO A 255 -9.06 -6.02 3.76
CA PRO A 255 -8.13 -7.10 4.04
C PRO A 255 -8.66 -8.43 3.47
N SER A 256 -7.77 -9.33 3.09
CA SER A 256 -8.12 -10.70 2.65
C SER A 256 -8.56 -11.58 3.83
N GLY A 257 -9.70 -11.22 4.42
CA GLY A 257 -10.24 -11.84 5.62
C GLY A 257 -9.68 -11.25 6.92
N THR A 258 -10.26 -11.72 8.03
CA THR A 258 -9.90 -11.37 9.40
C THR A 258 -9.58 -12.63 10.21
N PRO A 259 -8.87 -12.53 11.35
CA PRO A 259 -8.62 -13.68 12.21
C PRO A 259 -9.90 -14.40 12.62
N GLU A 260 -9.83 -15.72 12.74
CA GLU A 260 -10.91 -16.49 13.36
C GLU A 260 -11.04 -16.09 14.84
N VAL A 261 -12.28 -15.95 15.33
CA VAL A 261 -12.54 -15.59 16.73
C VAL A 261 -11.93 -16.62 17.67
N GLY A 262 -11.13 -16.15 18.63
CA GLY A 262 -10.41 -17.00 19.59
C GLY A 262 -9.15 -17.68 19.05
N SER A 263 -8.76 -17.43 17.79
CA SER A 263 -7.44 -17.82 17.26
C SER A 263 -6.29 -17.16 18.02
N GLU A 264 -5.06 -17.64 17.82
CA GLU A 264 -3.86 -17.05 18.41
C GLU A 264 -3.69 -15.58 17.97
N GLN A 265 -3.90 -15.29 16.68
CA GLN A 265 -3.85 -13.94 16.13
C GLN A 265 -4.88 -13.02 16.79
N TYR A 266 -6.13 -13.49 16.90
CA TYR A 266 -7.23 -12.76 17.53
C TYR A 266 -6.89 -12.41 18.99
N ASN A 267 -6.49 -13.41 19.78
CA ASN A 267 -6.20 -13.22 21.19
C ASN A 267 -4.98 -12.30 21.38
N ARG A 268 -3.96 -12.40 20.52
CA ARG A 268 -2.78 -11.53 20.58
C ARG A 268 -3.13 -10.05 20.36
N LEU A 269 -3.98 -9.76 19.37
CA LEU A 269 -4.46 -8.39 19.11
C LEU A 269 -5.26 -7.86 20.30
N LEU A 270 -6.18 -8.69 20.81
CA LEU A 270 -7.07 -8.34 21.92
C LEU A 270 -6.29 -8.09 23.21
N GLU A 271 -5.37 -8.98 23.58
CA GLU A 271 -4.54 -8.87 24.78
C GLU A 271 -3.62 -7.66 24.74
N ALA A 272 -3.12 -7.30 23.55
CA ALA A 272 -2.33 -6.08 23.35
C ALA A 272 -3.18 -4.81 23.31
N GLY A 273 -4.51 -4.93 23.24
CA GLY A 273 -5.44 -3.81 23.19
C GLY A 273 -5.31 -2.97 21.93
N ILE A 274 -5.01 -3.61 20.79
CA ILE A 274 -4.79 -2.91 19.51
C ILE A 274 -6.13 -2.36 19.00
N PRO A 275 -6.26 -1.03 18.77
CA PRO A 275 -7.37 -0.44 18.05
C PRO A 275 -7.29 -0.77 16.56
N ILE A 276 -8.42 -1.14 15.96
CA ILE A 276 -8.51 -1.58 14.57
C ILE A 276 -9.61 -0.81 13.84
N VAL A 277 -9.32 -0.36 12.63
CA VAL A 277 -10.35 0.08 11.68
C VAL A 277 -10.21 -0.64 10.35
N ILE A 278 -11.33 -1.13 9.81
CA ILE A 278 -11.40 -1.87 8.56
C ILE A 278 -12.29 -1.12 7.57
N TYR A 279 -11.75 -0.78 6.40
CA TYR A 279 -12.46 -0.04 5.36
C TYR A 279 -12.90 -0.94 4.20
N PHE A 280 -14.13 -0.73 3.74
CA PHE A 280 -14.69 -1.29 2.53
C PHE A 280 -15.26 -0.19 1.63
N GLY A 281 -14.97 -0.30 0.33
CA GLY A 281 -15.49 0.56 -0.71
C GLY A 281 -16.90 0.18 -1.16
N ASP A 282 -17.22 0.59 -2.38
CA ASP A 282 -18.51 0.43 -3.02
C ASP A 282 -18.54 -0.83 -3.92
N TYR A 283 -19.68 -1.05 -4.58
CA TYR A 283 -19.92 -2.15 -5.52
C TYR A 283 -19.89 -3.56 -4.91
N ILE A 284 -19.94 -3.66 -3.57
CA ILE A 284 -20.05 -4.93 -2.85
C ILE A 284 -21.50 -5.42 -2.87
N ASP A 285 -22.45 -4.54 -2.49
CA ASP A 285 -23.88 -4.87 -2.43
C ASP A 285 -24.69 -4.35 -3.61
N ASN A 286 -24.20 -3.31 -4.28
CA ASN A 286 -24.84 -2.64 -5.42
C ASN A 286 -24.06 -2.85 -6.74
N GLY A 287 -23.08 -3.75 -6.74
CA GLY A 287 -22.34 -4.17 -7.93
C GLY A 287 -23.02 -5.30 -8.71
N PRO A 288 -22.39 -5.80 -9.79
CA PRO A 288 -22.84 -6.98 -10.52
C PRO A 288 -23.01 -8.25 -9.68
N GLU A 289 -24.23 -8.80 -9.58
CA GLU A 289 -24.47 -10.05 -8.83
C GLU A 289 -23.94 -11.32 -9.53
N ASP A 290 -23.68 -11.26 -10.84
CA ASP A 290 -23.27 -12.40 -11.67
C ASP A 290 -21.75 -12.66 -11.68
N LEU A 291 -20.97 -11.85 -10.93
CA LEU A 291 -19.52 -11.98 -10.85
C LEU A 291 -19.09 -12.74 -9.59
N MET A 292 -18.12 -13.65 -9.74
CA MET A 292 -17.51 -14.36 -8.61
C MET A 292 -16.87 -13.39 -7.60
N SER A 293 -16.28 -12.28 -8.07
CA SER A 293 -15.67 -11.27 -7.20
C SER A 293 -16.66 -10.60 -6.27
N THR A 294 -17.92 -10.44 -6.67
CA THR A 294 -18.96 -9.83 -5.83
C THR A 294 -19.25 -10.67 -4.59
N GLY A 295 -19.52 -11.97 -4.78
CA GLY A 295 -19.73 -12.89 -3.64
C GLY A 295 -18.50 -13.03 -2.75
N PHE A 296 -17.30 -12.94 -3.34
CA PHE A 296 -16.05 -12.91 -2.57
C PHE A 296 -16.00 -11.69 -1.65
N TRP A 297 -16.18 -10.48 -2.17
CA TRP A 297 -16.08 -9.25 -1.37
C TRP A 297 -17.21 -9.12 -0.35
N GLN A 298 -18.41 -9.60 -0.66
CA GLN A 298 -19.50 -9.71 0.32
C GLN A 298 -19.09 -10.59 1.49
N GLY A 299 -18.56 -11.79 1.22
CA GLY A 299 -18.09 -12.70 2.27
C GLY A 299 -16.95 -12.12 3.11
N VAL A 300 -16.01 -11.40 2.49
CA VAL A 300 -14.92 -10.72 3.21
C VAL A 300 -15.46 -9.61 4.11
N ARG A 301 -16.36 -8.75 3.61
CA ARG A 301 -16.98 -7.67 4.38
C ARG A 301 -17.80 -8.22 5.55
N ASP A 302 -18.65 -9.21 5.29
CA ASP A 302 -19.49 -9.83 6.32
C ASP A 302 -18.64 -10.52 7.41
N GLY A 303 -17.53 -11.15 7.01
CA GLY A 303 -16.55 -11.73 7.94
C GLY A 303 -15.89 -10.68 8.82
N ALA A 304 -15.51 -9.53 8.26
CA ALA A 304 -14.93 -8.43 9.01
C ALA A 304 -15.92 -7.81 10.02
N VAL A 305 -17.20 -7.69 9.65
CA VAL A 305 -18.27 -7.26 10.57
C VAL A 305 -18.41 -8.24 11.73
N ALA A 306 -18.48 -9.55 11.44
CA ALA A 306 -18.57 -10.57 12.49
C ALA A 306 -17.33 -10.58 13.41
N PHE A 307 -16.14 -10.37 12.86
CA PHE A 307 -14.90 -10.21 13.62
C PHE A 307 -14.98 -9.00 14.56
N ALA A 308 -15.37 -7.82 14.05
CA ALA A 308 -15.46 -6.61 14.85
C ALA A 308 -16.50 -6.73 15.98
N GLU A 309 -17.66 -7.34 15.71
CA GLU A 309 -18.67 -7.62 16.73
C GLU A 309 -18.12 -8.50 17.86
N ALA A 310 -17.41 -9.58 17.52
CA ALA A 310 -16.79 -10.45 18.51
C ALA A 310 -15.66 -9.75 19.28
N TYR A 311 -14.76 -9.07 18.57
CA TYR A 311 -13.62 -8.36 19.16
C TYR A 311 -14.06 -7.31 20.17
N ASN A 312 -15.10 -6.54 19.83
CA ASN A 312 -15.69 -5.54 20.74
C ASN A 312 -16.44 -6.19 21.90
N ALA A 313 -17.12 -7.32 21.68
CA ALA A 313 -17.79 -8.06 22.76
C ALA A 313 -16.80 -8.60 23.80
N ASP A 314 -15.57 -8.91 23.37
CA ASP A 314 -14.48 -9.37 24.24
C ASP A 314 -13.65 -8.21 24.84
N GLY A 315 -14.04 -6.96 24.58
CA GLY A 315 -13.44 -5.74 25.17
C GLY A 315 -12.36 -5.07 24.34
N GLY A 316 -12.19 -5.47 23.08
CA GLY A 316 -11.36 -4.78 22.10
C GLY A 316 -12.04 -3.54 21.51
N ASP A 317 -11.35 -2.91 20.56
CA ASP A 317 -11.80 -1.73 19.82
C ASP A 317 -11.58 -1.94 18.32
N CYS A 318 -12.67 -2.27 17.62
CA CYS A 318 -12.67 -2.53 16.18
C CYS A 318 -13.86 -1.85 15.51
N THR A 319 -13.58 -1.02 14.51
CA THR A 319 -14.58 -0.34 13.69
C THR A 319 -14.54 -0.87 12.26
N VAL A 320 -15.70 -1.19 11.68
CA VAL A 320 -15.82 -1.49 10.25
C VAL A 320 -16.56 -0.34 9.57
N VAL A 321 -15.90 0.25 8.57
CA VAL A 321 -16.43 1.37 7.77
C VAL A 321 -16.77 0.86 6.39
N ASN A 322 -18.06 0.80 6.06
CA ASN A 322 -18.52 0.69 4.69
C ASN A 322 -18.73 2.11 4.16
N LEU A 323 -17.84 2.59 3.29
CA LEU A 323 -17.85 3.96 2.80
C LEU A 323 -19.23 4.42 2.26
N PRO A 324 -20.00 3.59 1.52
CA PRO A 324 -21.32 3.99 1.03
C PRO A 324 -22.33 4.32 2.13
N ASP A 325 -22.24 3.68 3.30
CA ASP A 325 -23.14 3.93 4.44
C ASP A 325 -22.95 5.34 5.02
N GLU A 326 -21.80 5.95 4.75
CA GLU A 326 -21.43 7.32 5.16
C GLU A 326 -21.54 8.34 4.03
N GLY A 327 -22.07 7.92 2.88
CA GLY A 327 -22.23 8.78 1.70
C GLY A 327 -20.97 8.95 0.86
N ILE A 328 -19.89 8.21 1.14
CA ILE A 328 -18.69 8.15 0.32
C ILE A 328 -18.86 7.00 -0.67
N THR A 329 -19.13 7.31 -1.94
CA THR A 329 -19.59 6.34 -2.94
C THR A 329 -18.69 6.29 -4.16
N GLY A 330 -18.77 5.18 -4.89
CA GLY A 330 -18.04 4.93 -6.12
C GLY A 330 -16.63 4.37 -5.94
N ASN A 331 -16.23 4.05 -4.72
CA ASN A 331 -14.89 3.57 -4.42
C ASN A 331 -14.70 2.08 -4.77
N SER A 332 -13.59 1.76 -5.42
CA SER A 332 -13.18 0.38 -5.72
C SER A 332 -12.24 -0.17 -4.64
N HIS A 333 -11.61 -1.31 -4.91
CA HIS A 333 -10.63 -1.93 -4.02
C HIS A 333 -9.38 -1.05 -3.76
N PHE A 334 -9.12 -0.05 -4.60
CA PHE A 334 -7.95 0.82 -4.56
C PHE A 334 -8.29 2.24 -4.09
N MET A 335 -9.16 2.38 -3.09
CA MET A 335 -9.68 3.66 -2.60
C MET A 335 -8.62 4.72 -2.26
N PHE A 336 -7.38 4.31 -1.98
CA PHE A 336 -6.22 5.18 -1.76
C PHE A 336 -5.64 5.84 -3.04
N GLN A 337 -6.04 5.37 -4.21
CA GLN A 337 -5.64 5.90 -5.52
C GLN A 337 -6.77 6.66 -6.24
N GLU A 338 -7.97 6.66 -5.68
CA GLU A 338 -9.17 7.16 -6.34
C GLU A 338 -9.33 8.67 -6.22
N MET A 339 -10.24 9.25 -7.01
CA MET A 339 -10.42 10.70 -7.16
C MET A 339 -10.77 11.41 -5.84
N ASN A 340 -11.36 10.69 -4.89
CA ASN A 340 -11.70 11.14 -3.54
C ASN A 340 -10.80 10.52 -2.45
N ASN A 341 -9.58 10.11 -2.79
CA ASN A 341 -8.65 9.50 -1.84
C ASN A 341 -8.30 10.43 -0.66
N ASP A 342 -8.34 11.74 -0.86
CA ASP A 342 -8.16 12.77 0.16
C ASP A 342 -9.31 12.79 1.19
N VAL A 343 -10.55 12.59 0.73
CA VAL A 343 -11.74 12.46 1.61
C VAL A 343 -11.59 11.26 2.54
N ILE A 344 -11.12 10.13 2.02
CA ILE A 344 -10.95 8.90 2.80
C ILE A 344 -9.73 9.01 3.72
N ALA A 345 -8.64 9.64 3.26
CA ALA A 345 -7.50 9.95 4.12
C ALA A 345 -7.93 10.82 5.31
N GLN A 346 -8.76 11.84 5.08
CA GLN A 346 -9.29 12.69 6.15
C GLN A 346 -10.23 11.93 7.11
N HIS A 347 -10.95 10.93 6.61
CA HIS A 347 -11.75 10.05 7.45
C HIS A 347 -10.86 9.20 8.38
N ILE A 348 -9.79 8.61 7.84
CA ILE A 348 -8.78 7.88 8.60
C ILE A 348 -8.11 8.78 9.65
N GLU A 349 -7.70 9.99 9.28
CA GLU A 349 -7.14 11.00 10.20
C GLU A 349 -8.06 11.33 11.38
N THR A 350 -9.36 11.42 11.11
CA THR A 350 -10.35 11.69 12.16
C THR A 350 -10.41 10.52 13.14
N TRP A 351 -10.49 9.29 12.62
CA TRP A 351 -10.43 8.09 13.44
C TRP A 351 -9.13 8.01 14.23
N LEU A 352 -7.97 8.27 13.62
CA LEU A 352 -6.67 8.31 14.32
C LEU A 352 -6.66 9.36 15.44
N GLY A 353 -7.20 10.56 15.20
CA GLY A 353 -7.29 11.61 16.20
C GLY A 353 -8.18 11.27 17.40
N GLU A 354 -9.26 10.53 17.19
CA GLU A 354 -10.11 10.01 18.28
C GLU A 354 -9.34 9.04 19.20
N HIS A 355 -8.26 8.43 18.69
CA HIS A 355 -7.36 7.54 19.42
C HIS A 355 -6.06 8.25 19.88
N GLY A 356 -5.94 9.56 19.68
CA GLY A 356 -4.76 10.34 20.05
C GLY A 356 -3.53 10.07 19.18
N LEU A 357 -3.75 9.67 17.92
CA LEU A 357 -2.72 9.30 16.95
C LEU A 357 -2.62 10.30 15.79
N ASN A 358 -2.74 11.62 16.01
CA ASN A 358 -2.62 12.64 14.96
C ASN A 358 -1.83 13.90 15.36
#